data_AF-A0A800DH51-F1
#
_entry.id   AF-A0A800DH51-F1
#
_cell.length_a   1.000
_cell.length_b   1.000
_cell.length_c   1.000
_cell.angle_alpha   90.00
_cell.angle_beta   90.00
_cell.angle_gamma   90.00
#
_symmetry.space_group_name_H-M   'P 1'
#
loop_
_entity.id
_entity.type
_entity.pdbx_description
1 polymer ?
#
loop_
_entity_poly.entity_id
_entity_poly.type
_entity_poly.pdbx_seq_one_letter_code
_entity_poly.pdbx_strand_id
1 'polypeptide(L)'
;MRRLVEAYLDIETTGLSPFFDYITVVGILRCSGRNNELVQLVGDEVTRGNLITALRGTTTIYTYNGTRFDLRFIANSLGIDLAVEYYHRDLMYDCWRRGLFGGLKAVERQLGICRRLQGIDGFEAVQLWWSYVKGGNENALALLLEYNREDVVNLKTLKERLHPSLFRRWLD
;
A
#
# COMPACT_ATOMS: atom_id res chain seq x y z
N MET A 1 -3.56 -27.06 7.72
CA MET A 1 -2.77 -26.09 6.94
C MET A 1 -2.89 -24.73 7.60
N ARG A 2 -1.79 -24.04 7.91
CA ARG A 2 -1.87 -22.63 8.36
C ARG A 2 -2.44 -21.81 7.22
N ARG A 3 -3.51 -21.05 7.49
CA ARG A 3 -4.10 -20.14 6.51
C ARG A 3 -3.05 -19.06 6.20
N LEU A 4 -2.67 -18.91 4.94
CA LEU A 4 -1.76 -17.85 4.53
C LEU A 4 -2.46 -16.51 4.77
N VAL A 5 -1.73 -15.56 5.37
CA VAL A 5 -2.22 -14.20 5.60
C VAL A 5 -1.41 -13.28 4.70
N GLU A 6 -2.10 -12.67 3.75
CA GLU A 6 -1.51 -11.73 2.80
C GLU A 6 -1.73 -10.31 3.33
N ALA A 7 -0.77 -9.42 3.09
CA ALA A 7 -0.94 -8.00 3.35
C ALA A 7 -0.64 -7.21 2.06
N TYR A 8 -1.45 -6.21 1.78
CA TYR A 8 -1.24 -5.24 0.72
C TYR A 8 -0.85 -3.92 1.37
N LEU A 9 0.34 -3.44 1.05
CA LEU A 9 0.96 -2.29 1.71
C LEU A 9 1.25 -1.20 0.68
N ASP A 10 0.94 0.03 1.07
CA ASP A 10 1.22 1.25 0.33
C ASP A 10 1.51 2.39 1.34
N ILE A 11 2.42 3.31 0.99
CA ILE A 11 2.75 4.45 1.84
C ILE A 11 2.49 5.79 1.14
N GLU A 12 2.12 6.78 1.95
CA GLU A 12 2.18 8.19 1.57
C GLU A 12 3.37 8.85 2.26
N THR A 13 3.94 9.86 1.62
CA THR A 13 5.16 10.53 2.07
C THR A 13 5.07 12.03 1.83
N THR A 14 6.00 12.81 2.36
CA THR A 14 6.10 14.25 2.05
C THR A 14 6.84 14.57 0.75
N GLY A 15 7.40 13.56 0.09
CA GLY A 15 8.23 13.71 -1.10
C GLY A 15 8.85 12.38 -1.51
N LEU A 16 9.93 12.41 -2.31
CA LEU A 16 10.42 11.21 -3.00
C LEU A 16 11.74 10.66 -2.44
N SER A 17 12.37 11.34 -1.47
CA SER A 17 13.65 10.93 -0.92
C SER A 17 13.49 10.40 0.51
N PRO A 18 13.81 9.12 0.78
CA PRO A 18 13.75 8.60 2.15
C PRO A 18 14.74 9.28 3.11
N PHE A 19 15.73 10.03 2.59
CA PHE A 19 16.72 10.75 3.40
C PHE A 19 16.27 12.16 3.82
N PHE A 20 15.29 12.74 3.13
CA PHE A 20 14.84 14.12 3.35
C PHE A 20 13.34 14.24 3.60
N ASP A 21 12.57 13.23 3.19
CA ASP A 21 11.13 13.14 3.33
C ASP A 21 10.77 12.04 4.34
N TYR A 22 9.58 12.17 4.94
CA TYR A 22 9.08 11.22 5.92
C TYR A 22 7.77 10.60 5.47
N ILE A 23 7.46 9.44 6.05
CA ILE A 23 6.21 8.71 5.83
C ILE A 23 5.08 9.44 6.58
N THR A 24 3.98 9.70 5.89
CA THR A 24 2.80 10.39 6.45
C THR A 24 1.69 9.40 6.78
N VAL A 25 1.49 8.39 5.92
CA VAL A 25 0.52 7.32 6.11
C VAL A 25 1.14 5.98 5.71
N VAL A 26 0.87 4.93 6.49
CA VAL A 26 1.10 3.53 6.06
C VAL A 26 -0.24 2.83 6.00
N GLY A 27 -0.68 2.48 4.80
CA GLY A 27 -1.88 1.68 4.56
C GLY A 27 -1.54 0.20 4.51
N ILE A 28 -2.34 -0.63 5.18
CA ILE A 28 -2.19 -2.08 5.20
C ILE A 28 -3.56 -2.74 5.12
N LEU A 29 -3.84 -3.45 4.03
CA LEU A 29 -4.97 -4.36 3.93
C LEU A 29 -4.50 -5.78 4.20
N ARG A 30 -4.83 -6.33 5.37
CA ARG A 30 -4.57 -7.74 5.72
C ARG A 30 -5.73 -8.63 5.29
N CYS A 31 -5.42 -9.74 4.65
CA CYS A 31 -6.37 -10.70 4.12
C CYS A 31 -6.08 -12.11 4.65
N SER A 32 -7.07 -12.69 5.33
CA SER A 32 -7.03 -14.06 5.82
C SER A 32 -8.27 -14.81 5.32
N GLY A 33 -8.16 -15.36 4.10
CA GLY A 33 -9.27 -15.94 3.34
C GLY A 33 -10.36 -14.91 3.04
N ARG A 34 -11.56 -15.06 3.62
CA ARG A 34 -12.69 -14.11 3.38
C ARG A 34 -12.65 -12.87 4.26
N ASN A 35 -11.81 -12.86 5.30
CA ASN A 35 -11.73 -11.75 6.24
C ASN A 35 -10.66 -10.76 5.77
N ASN A 36 -11.05 -9.50 5.63
CA ASN A 36 -10.15 -8.40 5.30
C ASN A 36 -10.16 -7.39 6.45
N GLU A 37 -8.99 -6.91 6.84
CA GLU A 37 -8.80 -5.90 7.88
C GLU A 37 -7.94 -4.77 7.30
N LEU A 38 -8.47 -3.55 7.32
CA LEU A 38 -7.70 -2.36 6.93
C LEU A 38 -7.12 -1.71 8.18
N VAL A 39 -5.83 -1.45 8.16
CA VAL A 39 -5.11 -0.66 9.15
C VAL A 39 -4.45 0.51 8.43
N GLN A 40 -4.58 1.71 8.97
CA GLN A 40 -3.86 2.89 8.50
C GLN A 40 -3.16 3.52 9.70
N LEU A 41 -1.84 3.68 9.61
CA LEU A 41 -1.03 4.39 10.61
C LEU A 41 -0.78 5.80 10.10
N VAL A 42 -1.05 6.82 10.90
CA VAL A 42 -0.99 8.22 10.48
C VAL A 42 0.00 9.02 11.32
N GLY A 43 0.90 9.75 10.67
CA GLY A 43 1.87 10.64 11.33
C GLY A 43 2.66 9.94 12.43
N ASP A 44 2.51 10.40 13.67
CA ASP A 44 3.21 9.86 14.85
C ASP A 44 2.89 8.39 15.15
N GLU A 45 1.80 7.84 14.61
CA GLU A 45 1.49 6.42 14.72
C GLU A 45 2.40 5.54 13.84
N VAL A 46 3.10 6.12 12.86
CA VAL A 46 4.02 5.43 11.96
C VAL A 46 5.32 5.11 12.71
N THR A 47 5.22 4.08 13.56
CA THR A 47 6.33 3.55 14.34
C THR A 47 6.63 2.12 13.95
N ARG A 48 7.88 1.67 14.18
CA ARG A 48 8.27 0.27 13.97
C ARG A 48 7.35 -0.70 14.72
N GLY A 49 6.99 -0.39 15.96
CA GLY A 49 6.15 -1.24 16.81
C GLY A 49 4.72 -1.37 16.28
N ASN A 50 4.12 -0.25 15.85
CA ASN A 50 2.79 -0.24 15.26
C ASN A 50 2.77 -0.96 13.91
N LEU A 51 3.80 -0.77 13.07
CA LEU A 51 3.93 -1.47 11.80
C LEU A 51 4.01 -3.00 11.99
N ILE A 52 4.86 -3.48 12.92
CA ILE A 52 4.97 -4.91 13.23
C ILE A 52 3.64 -5.45 13.76
N THR A 53 2.94 -4.67 14.59
CA THR A 53 1.63 -5.06 15.11
C THR A 53 0.59 -5.16 14.00
N ALA A 54 0.55 -4.18 13.11
CA ALA A 54 -0.34 -4.16 11.96
C ALA A 54 -0.06 -5.32 10.98
N LEU A 55 1.19 -5.76 10.86
CA LEU A 55 1.62 -6.90 10.04
C LEU A 55 1.58 -8.25 10.77
N ARG A 56 1.01 -8.33 11.98
CA ARG A 56 1.05 -9.55 12.79
C ARG A 56 0.39 -10.73 12.07
N GLY A 57 1.12 -11.83 11.99
CA GLY A 57 0.66 -13.06 11.36
C GLY A 57 0.69 -13.06 9.84
N THR A 58 1.02 -11.94 9.20
CA THR A 58 1.26 -11.84 7.75
C THR A 58 2.43 -12.73 7.35
N THR A 59 2.25 -13.48 6.26
CA THR A 59 3.30 -14.29 5.65
C THR A 59 3.86 -13.63 4.39
N THR A 60 3.00 -12.94 3.63
CA THR A 60 3.35 -12.36 2.34
C THR A 60 2.89 -10.90 2.26
N ILE A 61 3.78 -10.01 1.83
CA ILE A 61 3.51 -8.60 1.58
C ILE A 61 3.51 -8.34 0.07
N TYR A 62 2.46 -7.68 -0.40
CA TYR A 62 2.32 -7.19 -1.76
C TYR A 62 2.37 -5.67 -1.77
N THR A 63 3.09 -5.11 -2.73
CA THR A 63 3.21 -3.66 -2.97
C THR A 63 3.15 -3.38 -4.47
N TYR A 64 3.12 -2.11 -4.88
CA TYR A 64 3.39 -1.72 -6.27
C TYR A 64 4.53 -0.72 -6.31
N ASN A 65 5.66 -1.09 -6.93
CA ASN A 65 6.92 -0.33 -6.89
C ASN A 65 7.58 -0.23 -5.51
N GLY A 66 7.10 -1.00 -4.53
CA GLY A 66 7.63 -1.00 -3.16
C GLY A 66 9.07 -1.46 -3.01
N THR A 67 9.60 -2.31 -3.90
CA THR A 67 11.04 -2.67 -3.86
C THR A 67 11.94 -1.45 -4.07
N ARG A 68 11.46 -0.44 -4.81
CA ARG A 68 12.23 0.77 -5.13
C ARG A 68 11.83 1.97 -4.29
N PHE A 69 10.65 1.94 -3.65
CA PHE A 69 10.08 3.07 -2.95
C PHE A 69 9.67 2.70 -1.52
N ASP A 70 8.49 2.09 -1.33
CA ASP A 70 7.86 1.87 -0.02
C ASP A 70 8.77 1.18 0.99
N LEU A 71 9.36 0.04 0.60
CA LEU A 71 10.19 -0.74 1.52
C LEU A 71 11.49 -0.01 1.87
N ARG A 72 12.02 0.82 0.96
CA ARG A 72 13.21 1.64 1.23
C ARG A 72 12.90 2.76 2.22
N PHE A 73 11.75 3.42 2.05
CA PHE A 73 11.27 4.42 3.00
C PHE A 73 11.06 3.81 4.39
N ILE A 74 10.41 2.65 4.47
CA ILE A 74 10.19 1.93 5.73
C ILE A 74 11.51 1.51 6.36
N ALA A 75 12.44 0.94 5.59
CA ALA A 75 13.75 0.53 6.11
C ALA A 75 14.54 1.72 6.66
N ASN A 76 14.56 2.84 5.94
CA ASN A 76 15.28 4.03 6.37
C ASN A 76 14.63 4.71 7.59
N SER A 77 13.30 4.84 7.58
CA SER A 77 12.57 5.61 8.61
C SER A 77 12.36 4.81 9.89
N LEU A 78 12.15 3.49 9.78
CA LEU A 78 11.73 2.63 10.88
C LEU A 78 12.77 1.57 11.27
N GLY A 79 13.89 1.47 10.53
CA GLY A 79 14.98 0.55 10.84
C GLY A 79 14.59 -0.93 10.71
N ILE A 80 13.67 -1.26 9.79
CA ILE A 80 13.21 -2.63 9.51
C ILE A 80 13.12 -2.87 8.01
N ASP A 81 13.78 -3.92 7.53
CA ASP A 81 13.67 -4.36 6.15
C ASP A 81 12.57 -5.43 6.03
N LEU A 82 11.38 -5.02 5.57
CA LEU A 82 10.25 -5.93 5.43
C LEU A 82 10.48 -7.05 4.39
N ALA A 83 11.39 -6.87 3.43
CA ALA A 83 11.70 -7.92 2.45
C ALA A 83 12.60 -9.02 3.04
N VAL A 84 13.28 -8.75 4.16
CA VAL A 84 14.03 -9.76 4.93
C VAL A 84 13.09 -10.52 5.86
N GLU A 85 12.12 -9.84 6.47
CA GLU A 85 11.22 -10.40 7.47
C GLU A 85 10.01 -11.17 6.87
N TYR A 86 9.60 -10.84 5.64
CA TYR A 86 8.42 -11.39 4.99
C TYR A 86 8.70 -11.82 3.55
N TYR A 87 7.90 -12.74 3.02
CA TYR A 87 7.88 -12.95 1.58
C TYR A 87 7.32 -11.70 0.90
N HIS A 88 8.12 -11.05 0.06
CA HIS A 88 7.69 -9.86 -0.66
C HIS A 88 7.41 -10.17 -2.14
N ARG A 89 6.33 -9.59 -2.67
CA ARG A 89 6.00 -9.63 -4.09
C ARG A 89 5.59 -8.25 -4.58
N ASP A 90 6.46 -7.61 -5.35
CA ASP A 90 6.14 -6.36 -6.03
C ASP A 90 5.30 -6.62 -7.30
N LEU A 91 4.07 -6.13 -7.30
CA LEU A 91 3.11 -6.28 -8.39
C LEU A 91 3.48 -5.47 -9.63
N MET A 92 4.29 -4.42 -9.51
CA MET A 92 4.77 -3.67 -10.67
C MET A 92 5.54 -4.59 -11.63
N TYR A 93 6.38 -5.49 -11.12
CA TYR A 93 7.09 -6.44 -11.97
C TYR A 93 6.18 -7.54 -12.53
N ASP A 94 5.09 -7.90 -11.82
CA ASP A 94 4.05 -8.77 -12.38
C ASP A 94 3.30 -8.11 -13.54
N CYS A 95 3.07 -6.79 -13.47
CA CYS A 95 2.50 -5.99 -14.54
C CYS A 95 3.43 -5.89 -15.74
N TRP A 96 4.71 -5.57 -15.52
CA TRP A 96 5.68 -5.42 -16.61
C TRP A 96 5.87 -6.70 -17.42
N ARG A 97 5.86 -7.88 -16.76
CA ARG A 97 5.88 -9.18 -17.43
C ARG A 97 4.69 -9.42 -18.37
N ARG A 98 3.61 -8.65 -18.22
CA ARG A 98 2.39 -8.70 -19.04
C ARG A 98 2.22 -7.48 -19.94
N GLY A 99 3.25 -6.66 -20.10
CA GLY A 99 3.22 -5.46 -20.93
C GLY A 99 2.38 -4.31 -20.35
N LEU A 100 2.04 -4.36 -19.06
CA LEU A 100 1.31 -3.30 -18.37
C LEU A 100 2.32 -2.37 -17.69
N PHE A 101 2.43 -1.13 -18.20
CA PHE A 101 3.43 -0.17 -17.74
C PHE A 101 2.79 1.07 -17.10
N GLY A 102 3.59 1.79 -16.30
CA GLY A 102 3.21 2.99 -15.57
C GLY A 102 3.05 2.78 -14.06
N GLY A 103 2.63 3.82 -13.36
CA GLY A 103 2.24 3.74 -11.94
C GLY A 103 0.95 2.93 -11.75
N LEU A 104 0.62 2.60 -10.49
CA LEU A 104 -0.55 1.78 -10.14
C LEU A 104 -1.83 2.25 -10.84
N LYS A 105 -2.13 3.55 -10.78
CA LYS A 105 -3.30 4.16 -11.44
C LYS A 105 -3.35 3.99 -12.95
N ALA A 106 -2.21 4.03 -13.62
CA ALA A 106 -2.15 3.81 -15.05
C ALA A 106 -2.52 2.37 -15.39
N VAL A 107 -2.05 1.41 -14.57
CA VAL A 107 -2.38 0.00 -14.73
C VAL A 107 -3.83 -0.30 -14.35
N GLU A 108 -4.34 0.30 -13.28
CA GLU A 108 -5.75 0.20 -12.89
C GLU A 108 -6.67 0.60 -14.05
N ARG A 109 -6.40 1.74 -14.71
CA ARG A 109 -7.16 2.17 -15.89
C ARG A 109 -7.06 1.18 -17.04
N GLN A 110 -5.86 0.69 -17.35
CA GLN A 110 -5.65 -0.30 -18.41
C GLN A 110 -6.44 -1.59 -18.16
N LEU A 111 -6.61 -1.98 -16.89
CA LEU A 111 -7.35 -3.18 -16.51
C LEU A 111 -8.83 -2.93 -16.21
N GLY A 112 -9.29 -1.68 -16.16
CA GLY A 112 -10.64 -1.33 -15.71
C GLY A 112 -10.86 -1.60 -14.21
N ILE A 113 -9.86 -1.36 -13.37
CA ILE A 113 -10.01 -1.35 -11.90
C ILE A 113 -10.56 0.03 -11.53
N CYS A 114 -11.74 0.05 -10.90
CA CYS A 114 -12.43 1.30 -10.59
C CYS A 114 -11.79 1.99 -9.38
N ARG A 115 -11.80 3.32 -9.42
CA ARG A 115 -11.51 4.20 -8.28
C ARG A 115 -12.71 5.11 -8.06
N ARG A 116 -13.10 5.29 -6.79
CA ARG A 116 -14.06 6.31 -6.34
C ARG A 116 -13.41 7.69 -6.40
N LEU A 117 -12.14 7.79 -5.99
CA LEU A 117 -11.40 9.04 -6.07
C LEU A 117 -10.80 9.24 -7.45
N GLN A 118 -11.24 10.30 -8.12
CA GLN A 118 -10.76 10.70 -9.44
C GLN A 118 -9.92 11.98 -9.29
N GLY A 119 -8.89 12.11 -10.13
CA GLY A 119 -8.10 13.32 -10.23
C GLY A 119 -6.96 13.44 -9.23
N ILE A 120 -7.01 12.77 -8.08
CA ILE A 120 -5.95 12.84 -7.06
C ILE A 120 -4.72 12.04 -7.49
N ASP A 121 -3.54 12.65 -7.49
CA ASP A 121 -2.22 12.05 -7.72
C ASP A 121 -1.32 12.03 -6.46
N GLY A 122 -0.09 11.52 -6.60
CA GLY A 122 0.85 11.45 -5.47
C GLY A 122 1.35 12.82 -5.02
N PHE A 123 1.36 13.83 -5.90
CA PHE A 123 1.70 15.19 -5.52
C PHE A 123 0.55 15.84 -4.75
N GLU A 124 -0.70 15.60 -5.16
CA GLU A 124 -1.87 16.04 -4.39
C GLU A 124 -1.92 15.39 -3.00
N ALA A 125 -1.54 14.12 -2.84
CA ALA A 125 -1.42 13.47 -1.54
C ALA A 125 -0.48 14.22 -0.58
N VAL A 126 0.67 14.70 -1.09
CA VAL A 126 1.59 15.57 -0.33
C VAL A 126 0.91 16.88 0.08
N GLN A 127 0.15 17.51 -0.83
CA GLN A 127 -0.56 18.76 -0.53
C GLN A 127 -1.66 18.57 0.53
N LEU A 128 -2.38 17.45 0.47
CA LEU A 128 -3.40 17.09 1.46
C LEU A 128 -2.79 16.95 2.85
N TRP A 129 -1.65 16.26 2.97
CA TRP A 129 -0.93 16.15 4.23
C TRP A 129 -0.55 17.52 4.81
N TRP A 130 0.02 18.41 3.98
CA TRP A 130 0.41 19.74 4.46
C TRP A 130 -0.78 20.62 4.80
N SER A 131 -1.90 20.50 4.08
CA SER A 131 -3.15 21.19 4.41
C SER A 131 -3.67 20.75 5.79
N TYR A 132 -3.57 19.46 6.10
CA TYR A 132 -3.90 18.93 7.42
C TYR A 132 -2.95 19.47 8.50
N VAL A 133 -1.64 19.22 8.40
CA VAL A 133 -0.69 19.52 9.49
C VAL A 133 -0.54 21.03 9.75
N LYS A 134 -0.56 21.87 8.70
CA LYS A 134 -0.39 23.33 8.86
C LYS A 134 -1.70 24.06 9.08
N GLY A 135 -2.80 23.56 8.52
CA GLY A 135 -4.09 24.24 8.48
C GLY A 135 -5.16 23.63 9.38
N GLY A 136 -4.91 22.47 10.01
CA GLY A 136 -5.92 21.73 10.76
C GLY A 136 -7.06 21.19 9.88
N ASN A 137 -6.82 21.00 8.58
CA ASN A 137 -7.86 20.59 7.64
C ASN A 137 -8.15 19.09 7.74
N GLU A 138 -9.05 18.71 8.64
CA GLU A 138 -9.47 17.31 8.83
C GLU A 138 -10.05 16.67 7.57
N ASN A 139 -10.71 17.45 6.70
CA ASN A 139 -11.22 16.93 5.43
C ASN A 139 -10.08 16.55 4.47
N ALA A 140 -8.95 17.27 4.50
CA ALA A 140 -7.78 16.91 3.71
C ALA A 140 -7.18 15.59 4.20
N LEU A 141 -7.09 15.38 5.52
CA LEU A 141 -6.67 14.11 6.07
C LEU A 141 -7.63 12.98 5.68
N ALA A 142 -8.94 13.18 5.82
CA ALA A 142 -9.93 12.17 5.44
C ALA A 142 -9.81 11.77 3.96
N LEU A 143 -9.55 12.74 3.08
CA LEU A 143 -9.32 12.49 1.66
C LEU A 143 -8.02 11.74 1.39
N LEU A 144 -6.94 12.07 2.10
CA LEU A 144 -5.65 11.36 2.03
C LEU A 144 -5.80 9.90 2.49
N LEU A 145 -6.55 9.65 3.56
CA LEU A 145 -6.78 8.30 4.07
C LEU A 145 -7.66 7.48 3.12
N GLU A 146 -8.67 8.08 2.50
CA GLU A 146 -9.44 7.38 1.46
C GLU A 146 -8.57 7.07 0.24
N TYR A 147 -7.70 8.00 -0.15
CA TYR A 147 -6.74 7.81 -1.24
C TYR A 147 -5.83 6.59 -1.00
N ASN A 148 -5.14 6.56 0.13
CA ASN A 148 -4.28 5.45 0.52
C ASN A 148 -5.07 4.13 0.72
N ARG A 149 -6.31 4.20 1.22
CA ARG A 149 -7.21 3.04 1.33
C ARG A 149 -7.51 2.43 -0.05
N GLU A 150 -7.81 3.25 -1.05
CA GLU A 150 -8.05 2.76 -2.41
C GLU A 150 -6.83 2.06 -2.97
N ASP A 151 -5.63 2.59 -2.75
CA ASP A 151 -4.40 1.98 -3.22
C ASP A 151 -4.22 0.56 -2.66
N VAL A 152 -4.33 0.35 -1.34
CA VAL A 152 -4.18 -1.01 -0.77
C VAL A 152 -5.31 -1.98 -1.15
N VAL A 153 -6.53 -1.49 -1.33
CA VAL A 153 -7.66 -2.29 -1.82
C VAL A 153 -7.46 -2.68 -3.28
N ASN A 154 -6.94 -1.76 -4.09
CA ASN A 154 -6.72 -2.02 -5.50
C ASN A 154 -5.46 -2.86 -5.76
N LEU A 155 -4.45 -2.84 -4.89
CA LEU A 155 -3.36 -3.81 -4.92
C LEU A 155 -3.89 -5.25 -4.81
N LYS A 156 -4.86 -5.51 -3.93
CA LYS A 156 -5.53 -6.81 -3.84
C LYS A 156 -6.25 -7.17 -5.13
N THR A 157 -7.06 -6.25 -5.65
CA THR A 157 -7.80 -6.45 -6.89
C THR A 157 -6.86 -6.70 -8.08
N LEU A 158 -5.76 -5.96 -8.14
CA LEU A 158 -4.71 -6.12 -9.15
C LEU A 158 -4.09 -7.51 -9.06
N LYS A 159 -3.66 -7.96 -7.88
CA LYS A 159 -3.12 -9.30 -7.67
C LYS A 159 -4.08 -10.39 -8.14
N GLU A 160 -5.38 -10.25 -7.84
CA GLU A 160 -6.41 -11.21 -8.25
C GLU A 160 -6.60 -11.25 -9.78
N ARG A 161 -6.61 -10.09 -10.45
CA ARG A 161 -6.70 -10.02 -11.93
C ARG A 161 -5.46 -10.57 -12.61
N LEU A 162 -4.29 -10.32 -12.02
CA LEU A 162 -3.02 -10.81 -12.50
C LEU A 162 -2.90 -12.32 -12.32
N HIS A 163 -3.42 -12.89 -11.24
CA HIS A 163 -3.24 -14.31 -10.92
C HIS A 163 -4.57 -15.03 -10.60
N PRO A 164 -5.44 -15.28 -11.60
CA PRO A 164 -6.78 -15.83 -11.38
C PRO A 164 -6.78 -17.25 -10.80
N SER A 165 -5.75 -18.05 -11.09
CA SER A 165 -5.61 -19.43 -10.60
C SER A 165 -5.31 -19.49 -9.09
N LEU A 166 -4.74 -18.43 -8.51
CA LEU A 166 -4.52 -18.35 -7.07
C LEU A 166 -5.83 -18.14 -6.31
N PHE A 167 -6.85 -17.53 -6.92
CA PHE A 167 -8.15 -17.26 -6.28
C PHE A 167 -8.99 -18.53 -6.07
N ARG A 168 -8.94 -19.49 -7.01
CA ARG A 168 -9.73 -20.74 -6.92
C ARG A 168 -9.33 -21.63 -5.74
N ARG A 169 -8.08 -21.57 -5.28
CA ARG A 169 -7.62 -22.33 -4.10
C ARG A 169 -8.20 -21.86 -2.75
N TRP A 170 -8.95 -20.75 -2.72
CA TRP A 170 -9.55 -20.20 -1.49
C TRP A 170 -11.08 -20.35 -1.42
N LEU A 171 -11.69 -20.90 -2.47
CA LEU A 171 -13.12 -21.17 -2.53
C LEU A 171 -13.49 -22.62 -2.18
N ASP A 172 -12.48 -23.49 -2.10
CA ASP A 172 -12.56 -24.86 -1.58
C ASP A 172 -11.97 -24.92 -0.16
#